data_AF-A0A3M1HC15-F1
#
_entry.id   AF-A0A3M1HC15-F1
#
_cell.length_a   1.000
_cell.length_b   1.000
_cell.length_c   1.000
_cell.angle_alpha   90.00
_cell.angle_beta   90.00
_cell.angle_gamma   90.00
#
_symmetry.space_group_name_H-M   'P 1'
#
loop_
_entity.id
_entity.type
_entity.pdbx_description
1 polymer ?
#
loop_
_entity_poly.entity_id
_entity_poly.type
_entity_poly.pdbx_seq_one_letter_code
_entity_poly.pdbx_strand_id
1 'polypeptide(L)'
;MMASKEDVELLIEKGKYKNAIFLAEELNDKEFLTLTKARVALLKGNAVETLKIINSSPIRESDEMKRLLGYAYFNEDSFDLAYRSFLAVKEKTADDDFFLTLLATMHNDVATAKEYLRSAFAKDRERVQKLMSYFYDILIAPHPDFTANEKMKLSRLLKEQKI
;
A
#
# COMPACT_ATOMS: atom_id res chain seq x y z
N MET A 1 -32.85 -1.38 9.51
CA MET A 1 -31.57 -0.66 9.45
C MET A 1 -31.10 -0.68 8.02
N MET A 2 -30.89 0.48 7.39
CA MET A 2 -30.19 0.54 6.11
C MET A 2 -28.71 0.26 6.37
N ALA A 3 -28.13 -0.64 5.60
CA ALA A 3 -26.69 -0.90 5.64
C ALA A 3 -25.92 0.36 5.22
N SER A 4 -24.72 0.52 5.77
CA SER A 4 -23.83 1.66 5.50
C SER A 4 -22.50 1.20 4.87
N LYS A 5 -21.71 2.14 4.36
CA LYS A 5 -20.35 1.82 3.84
C LYS A 5 -19.44 1.38 4.99
N GLU A 6 -19.64 1.96 6.17
CA GLU A 6 -18.94 1.62 7.40
C GLU A 6 -19.18 0.16 7.82
N ASP A 7 -20.39 -0.36 7.61
CA ASP A 7 -20.69 -1.77 7.86
C ASP A 7 -19.90 -2.71 6.92
N VAL A 8 -19.68 -2.29 5.67
CA VAL A 8 -18.85 -3.03 4.70
C VAL A 8 -17.40 -3.03 5.15
N GLU A 9 -16.84 -1.88 5.53
CA GLU A 9 -15.47 -1.77 6.04
C GLU A 9 -15.25 -2.67 7.27
N LEU A 10 -16.19 -2.67 8.22
CA LEU A 10 -16.11 -3.53 9.41
C LEU A 10 -16.12 -5.02 9.05
N LEU A 11 -16.83 -5.41 7.99
CA LEU A 11 -16.81 -6.80 7.50
C LEU A 11 -15.48 -7.15 6.84
N ILE A 12 -14.86 -6.21 6.12
CA ILE A 12 -13.52 -6.39 5.54
C ILE A 12 -12.49 -6.56 6.65
N GLU A 13 -12.49 -5.70 7.66
CA GLU A 13 -11.58 -5.77 8.81
C GLU A 13 -11.70 -7.11 9.56
N LYS A 14 -12.92 -7.65 9.67
CA LYS A 14 -13.19 -8.96 10.30
C LYS A 14 -12.89 -10.16 9.39
N GLY A 15 -12.38 -9.94 8.18
CA GLY A 15 -12.12 -10.99 7.19
C GLY A 15 -13.38 -11.62 6.59
N LYS A 16 -14.57 -11.04 6.81
CA LYS A 16 -15.86 -11.53 6.32
C LYS A 16 -16.14 -11.07 4.89
N TYR A 17 -15.20 -11.37 3.98
CA TYR A 17 -15.15 -10.80 2.64
C TYR A 17 -16.37 -11.09 1.75
N LYS A 18 -16.96 -12.29 1.84
CA LYS A 18 -18.18 -12.63 1.08
C LYS A 18 -19.35 -11.74 1.49
N ASN A 19 -19.50 -11.51 2.80
CA ASN A 19 -20.56 -10.67 3.34
C ASN A 19 -20.31 -9.19 3.02
N ALA A 20 -19.05 -8.75 3.05
CA ALA A 20 -18.68 -7.39 2.65
C ALA A 20 -19.08 -7.10 1.19
N ILE A 21 -18.78 -8.01 0.26
CA ILE A 21 -19.17 -7.86 -1.15
C ILE A 21 -20.68 -7.87 -1.30
N PHE A 22 -21.38 -8.83 -0.68
CA PHE A 22 -22.84 -8.90 -0.72
C PHE A 22 -23.47 -7.58 -0.21
N LEU A 23 -22.98 -7.07 0.92
CA LEU A 23 -23.50 -5.83 1.48
C LEU A 23 -23.19 -4.62 0.59
N ALA A 24 -22.02 -4.56 -0.04
CA ALA A 24 -21.68 -3.53 -1.01
C ALA A 24 -22.56 -3.58 -2.27
N GLU A 25 -23.02 -4.77 -2.68
CA GLU A 25 -23.98 -4.92 -3.79
C GLU A 25 -25.34 -4.32 -3.44
N GLU A 26 -25.82 -4.53 -2.20
CA GLU A 26 -27.08 -3.97 -1.70
C GLU A 26 -27.08 -2.44 -1.62
N LEU A 27 -25.92 -1.81 -1.47
CA LEU A 27 -25.79 -0.34 -1.45
C LEU A 27 -26.02 0.33 -2.83
N ASN A 28 -26.05 -0.45 -3.92
CA ASN A 28 -26.25 0.03 -5.30
C ASN A 28 -25.27 1.14 -5.75
N ASP A 29 -24.12 1.27 -5.09
CA ASP A 29 -23.02 2.17 -5.48
C ASP A 29 -21.97 1.36 -6.25
N LYS A 30 -21.96 1.51 -7.59
CA LYS A 30 -21.06 0.76 -8.47
C LYS A 30 -19.59 1.06 -8.23
N GLU A 31 -19.25 2.29 -7.87
CA GLU A 31 -17.86 2.68 -7.61
C GLU A 31 -17.38 2.00 -6.32
N PHE A 32 -18.18 2.13 -5.26
CA PHE A 32 -17.89 1.52 -3.97
C PHE A 32 -17.83 0.00 -4.03
N LEU A 33 -18.72 -0.63 -4.79
CA LEU A 33 -18.68 -2.08 -5.03
C LEU A 33 -17.39 -2.50 -5.74
N THR A 34 -16.95 -1.73 -6.75
CA THR A 34 -15.71 -2.01 -7.49
C THR A 34 -14.49 -1.89 -6.58
N LEU A 35 -14.42 -0.83 -5.77
CA LEU A 35 -13.38 -0.63 -4.75
C LEU A 35 -13.36 -1.79 -3.74
N THR A 36 -14.54 -2.18 -3.24
CA THR A 36 -14.69 -3.29 -2.29
C THR A 36 -14.17 -4.60 -2.88
N LYS A 37 -14.57 -4.92 -4.12
CA LYS A 37 -14.11 -6.14 -4.81
C LYS A 37 -12.58 -6.13 -5.02
N ALA A 38 -12.01 -5.00 -5.44
CA ALA A 38 -10.57 -4.86 -5.62
C ALA A 38 -9.80 -5.00 -4.29
N ARG A 39 -10.25 -4.32 -3.22
CA ARG A 39 -9.65 -4.44 -1.86
C ARG A 39 -9.70 -5.86 -1.34
N VAL A 40 -10.84 -6.53 -1.47
CA VAL A 40 -10.99 -7.93 -1.05
C VAL A 40 -10.08 -8.86 -1.85
N ALA A 41 -9.95 -8.66 -3.17
CA ALA A 41 -9.05 -9.46 -3.99
C ALA A 41 -7.59 -9.30 -3.53
N LEU A 42 -7.16 -8.06 -3.26
CA LEU A 42 -5.82 -7.75 -2.79
C LEU A 42 -5.55 -8.36 -1.41
N LEU A 43 -6.48 -8.22 -0.47
CA LEU A 43 -6.37 -8.78 0.89
C LEU A 43 -6.32 -10.31 0.92
N LYS A 44 -6.81 -10.96 -0.14
CA LYS A 44 -6.67 -12.42 -0.34
C LYS A 44 -5.36 -12.81 -1.03
N GLY A 45 -4.47 -11.85 -1.29
CA GLY A 45 -3.22 -12.06 -2.00
C GLY A 45 -3.38 -12.27 -3.52
N ASN A 46 -4.54 -11.90 -4.10
CA ASN A 46 -4.78 -12.04 -5.53
C ASN A 46 -4.59 -10.69 -6.24
N ALA A 47 -3.32 -10.31 -6.44
CA ALA A 47 -2.98 -9.05 -7.08
C ALA A 47 -3.38 -9.03 -8.58
N VAL A 48 -3.25 -10.15 -9.31
CA VAL A 48 -3.75 -10.28 -10.69
C VAL A 48 -5.24 -9.94 -10.81
N GLU A 49 -6.09 -10.51 -9.96
CA GLU A 49 -7.53 -10.21 -9.99
C GLU A 49 -7.80 -8.76 -9.58
N THR A 50 -7.04 -8.22 -8.63
CA THR A 50 -7.12 -6.80 -8.26
C THR A 50 -6.86 -5.90 -9.47
N LEU A 51 -5.77 -6.16 -10.20
CA LEU A 51 -5.43 -5.43 -11.42
C LEU A 51 -6.51 -5.57 -12.48
N LYS A 52 -7.08 -6.76 -12.68
CA LYS A 52 -8.17 -6.99 -13.64
C LYS A 52 -9.43 -6.19 -13.29
N ILE A 53 -9.82 -6.15 -12.02
CA ILE A 53 -10.98 -5.38 -11.56
C ILE A 53 -10.75 -3.89 -11.80
N ILE A 54 -9.59 -3.35 -11.40
CA ILE A 54 -9.32 -1.92 -11.54
C ILE A 54 -9.14 -1.54 -13.02
N ASN A 55 -8.43 -2.35 -13.80
CA ASN A 55 -8.20 -2.12 -15.23
C ASN A 55 -9.42 -2.38 -16.12
N SER A 56 -10.55 -2.81 -15.56
CA SER A 56 -11.84 -2.85 -16.26
C SER A 56 -12.80 -1.77 -15.76
N SER A 57 -12.45 -1.04 -14.70
CA SER A 57 -13.25 0.04 -14.15
C SER A 57 -13.14 1.32 -14.99
N PRO A 58 -14.25 2.05 -15.22
CA PRO A 58 -14.22 3.39 -15.80
C PRO A 58 -13.79 4.48 -14.79
N ILE A 59 -13.67 4.14 -13.50
CA ILE A 59 -13.44 5.11 -12.40
C ILE A 59 -12.06 4.89 -11.78
N ARG A 60 -10.99 4.99 -12.59
CA ARG A 60 -9.60 4.71 -12.14
C ARG A 60 -8.89 5.89 -11.49
N GLU A 61 -9.48 7.08 -11.59
CA GLU A 61 -8.79 8.32 -11.24
C GLU A 61 -8.80 8.65 -9.75
N SER A 62 -9.60 7.94 -8.95
CA SER A 62 -9.63 8.15 -7.51
C SER A 62 -8.31 7.74 -6.86
N ASP A 63 -7.92 8.46 -5.81
CA ASP A 63 -6.70 8.17 -5.07
C ASP A 63 -6.71 6.75 -4.49
N GLU A 64 -7.88 6.23 -4.09
CA GLU A 64 -7.98 4.88 -3.55
C GLU A 64 -7.75 3.80 -4.60
N MET A 65 -8.22 3.98 -5.83
CA MET A 65 -7.88 3.08 -6.94
C MET A 65 -6.39 3.12 -7.26
N LYS A 66 -5.77 4.31 -7.25
CA LYS A 66 -4.33 4.46 -7.49
C LYS A 66 -3.49 3.78 -6.41
N ARG A 67 -3.90 3.87 -5.14
CA ARG A 67 -3.26 3.12 -4.05
C ARG A 67 -3.38 1.62 -4.25
N LEU A 68 -4.58 1.13 -4.58
CA LEU A 68 -4.80 -0.29 -4.84
C LEU A 68 -3.96 -0.82 -6.01
N LEU A 69 -3.83 -0.04 -7.08
CA LEU A 69 -2.90 -0.34 -8.18
C LEU A 69 -1.47 -0.39 -7.68
N GLY A 70 -1.04 0.59 -6.87
CA GLY A 70 0.28 0.63 -6.25
C GLY A 70 0.59 -0.66 -5.49
N TYR A 71 -0.30 -1.07 -4.59
CA TYR A 71 -0.14 -2.32 -3.83
C TYR A 71 -0.16 -3.57 -4.72
N ALA A 72 -1.06 -3.63 -5.69
CA ALA A 72 -1.15 -4.78 -6.59
C ALA A 72 0.11 -4.92 -7.46
N TYR A 73 0.62 -3.83 -8.04
CA TYR A 73 1.88 -3.85 -8.78
C TYR A 73 3.07 -4.16 -7.89
N PHE A 74 3.09 -3.69 -6.64
CA PHE A 74 4.14 -4.04 -5.69
C PHE A 74 4.17 -5.54 -5.41
N ASN A 75 3.00 -6.17 -5.22
CA ASN A 75 2.89 -7.61 -4.98
C ASN A 75 3.24 -8.48 -6.21
N GLU A 76 3.18 -7.90 -7.42
CA GLU A 76 3.56 -8.54 -8.68
C GLU A 76 4.97 -8.14 -9.13
N ASP A 77 5.81 -7.65 -8.21
CA ASP A 77 7.19 -7.19 -8.45
C ASP A 77 7.34 -6.15 -9.59
N SER A 78 6.26 -5.48 -9.95
CA SER A 78 6.20 -4.46 -11.00
C SER A 78 6.50 -3.08 -10.42
N PHE A 79 7.70 -2.93 -9.83
CA PHE A 79 8.05 -1.79 -8.98
C PHE A 79 7.94 -0.41 -9.67
N ASP A 80 8.29 -0.31 -10.96
CA ASP A 80 8.13 0.93 -11.73
C ASP A 80 6.66 1.38 -11.81
N LEU A 81 5.74 0.43 -12.03
CA LEU A 81 4.32 0.71 -12.12
C LEU A 81 3.73 1.00 -10.74
N ALA A 82 4.19 0.29 -9.70
CA ALA A 82 3.83 0.57 -8.32
C ALA A 82 4.22 2.00 -7.94
N TYR A 83 5.47 2.40 -8.25
CA TYR A 83 6.00 3.73 -7.94
C TYR A 83 5.20 4.83 -8.61
N ARG A 84 4.92 4.70 -9.91
CA ARG A 84 4.07 5.66 -10.65
C ARG A 84 2.66 5.74 -10.08
N SER A 85 2.09 4.61 -9.65
CA SER A 85 0.73 4.56 -9.09
C SER A 85 0.65 5.30 -7.76
N PHE A 86 1.59 5.06 -6.84
CA PHE A 86 1.65 5.79 -5.56
C PHE A 86 1.99 7.28 -5.74
N LEU A 87 2.85 7.64 -6.70
CA LEU A 87 3.13 9.05 -7.01
C LEU A 87 1.87 9.82 -7.43
N ALA A 88 1.00 9.17 -8.22
CA ALA A 88 -0.22 9.76 -8.74
C ALA A 88 -1.33 9.99 -7.69
N VAL A 89 -1.18 9.45 -6.47
CA VAL A 89 -2.06 9.69 -5.33
C VAL A 89 -1.84 11.13 -4.84
N LYS A 90 -2.89 11.95 -4.80
CA LYS A 90 -2.79 13.36 -4.38
C LYS A 90 -2.64 13.46 -2.86
N GLU A 91 -3.53 12.81 -2.12
CA GLU A 91 -3.56 12.84 -0.65
C GLU A 91 -2.87 11.62 -0.08
N LYS A 92 -1.54 11.63 -0.04
CA LYS A 92 -0.76 10.47 0.43
C LYS A 92 -0.93 10.22 1.93
N THR A 93 -1.22 8.99 2.30
CA THR A 93 -1.22 8.49 3.68
C THR A 93 0.20 8.18 4.15
N ALA A 94 0.37 7.82 5.43
CA ALA A 94 1.66 7.36 5.95
C ALA A 94 2.12 6.06 5.26
N ASP A 95 1.20 5.14 4.99
CA ASP A 95 1.48 3.89 4.27
C ASP A 95 1.94 4.20 2.84
N ASP A 96 1.28 5.12 2.12
CA ASP A 96 1.67 5.47 0.74
C ASP A 96 3.10 6.01 0.67
N ASP A 97 3.44 6.96 1.56
CA ASP A 97 4.80 7.51 1.64
C ASP A 97 5.80 6.42 2.05
N PHE A 98 5.42 5.51 2.94
CA PHE A 98 6.28 4.39 3.32
C PHE A 98 6.59 3.48 2.13
N PHE A 99 5.58 3.10 1.33
CA PHE A 99 5.81 2.31 0.12
C PHE A 99 6.64 3.07 -0.92
N LEU A 100 6.46 4.38 -1.06
CA LEU A 100 7.32 5.22 -1.89
C LEU A 100 8.78 5.24 -1.40
N THR A 101 9.03 5.21 -0.08
CA THR A 101 10.39 5.02 0.46
C THR A 101 11.01 3.71 -0.01
N LEU A 102 10.26 2.61 0.07
CA LEU A 102 10.76 1.29 -0.35
C LEU A 102 11.11 1.29 -1.84
N LEU A 103 10.20 1.81 -2.67
CA LEU A 103 10.36 1.87 -4.12
C LEU A 103 11.50 2.81 -4.55
N ALA A 104 11.61 4.00 -3.95
CA ALA A 104 12.74 4.90 -4.21
C ALA A 104 14.09 4.27 -3.81
N THR A 105 14.11 3.47 -2.74
CA THR A 105 15.30 2.70 -2.33
C THR A 105 15.66 1.64 -3.38
N MET A 106 14.68 0.92 -3.93
CA MET A 106 14.89 -0.04 -5.02
C MET A 106 15.41 0.62 -6.30
N HIS A 107 15.03 1.88 -6.55
CA HIS A 107 15.57 2.70 -7.65
C HIS A 107 16.92 3.36 -7.35
N ASN A 108 17.53 3.06 -6.20
CA ASN A 108 18.78 3.66 -5.72
C ASN A 108 18.71 5.20 -5.56
N ASP A 109 17.52 5.76 -5.38
CA ASP A 109 17.30 7.17 -5.07
C ASP A 109 17.14 7.37 -3.56
N VAL A 110 18.28 7.29 -2.87
CA VAL A 110 18.34 7.38 -1.40
C VAL A 110 17.92 8.75 -0.88
N ALA A 111 18.10 9.81 -1.68
CA ALA A 111 17.72 11.17 -1.28
C ALA A 111 16.18 11.27 -1.19
N THR A 112 15.49 10.89 -2.26
CA THR A 112 14.03 10.86 -2.31
C THR A 112 13.44 9.88 -1.30
N ALA A 113 14.05 8.70 -1.13
CA ALA A 113 13.59 7.71 -0.15
C ALA A 113 13.54 8.28 1.29
N LYS A 114 14.54 9.08 1.67
CA LYS A 114 14.58 9.74 3.00
C LYS A 114 13.51 10.80 3.16
N GLU A 115 13.19 11.54 2.10
CA GLU A 115 12.13 12.55 2.13
C GLU A 115 10.76 11.90 2.36
N TYR A 116 10.45 10.84 1.61
CA TYR A 116 9.23 10.07 1.83
C TYR A 116 9.19 9.44 3.22
N LEU A 117 10.31 8.92 3.74
CA LEU A 117 10.30 8.29 5.05
C LEU A 117 10.02 9.31 6.16
N ARG A 118 10.60 10.51 6.06
CA ARG A 118 10.33 11.62 6.98
C ARG A 118 8.86 12.05 6.91
N SER A 119 8.32 12.15 5.69
CA SER A 119 6.91 12.47 5.48
C SER A 119 5.98 11.42 6.09
N ALA A 120 6.28 10.13 5.90
CA ALA A 120 5.54 9.03 6.49
C ALA A 120 5.53 9.11 8.03
N PHE A 121 6.70 9.29 8.65
CA PHE A 121 6.84 9.43 10.10
C PHE A 121 6.11 10.66 10.65
N ALA A 122 6.09 11.77 9.89
CA ALA A 122 5.35 12.97 10.28
C ALA A 122 3.84 12.75 10.26
N LYS A 123 3.33 11.86 9.40
CA LYS A 123 1.91 11.52 9.29
C LYS A 123 1.47 10.53 10.35
N ASP A 124 2.20 9.42 10.51
CA ASP A 124 1.89 8.41 11.52
C ASP A 124 3.15 7.64 11.93
N ARG A 125 3.74 8.05 13.06
CA ARG A 125 4.96 7.45 13.57
C ARG A 125 4.79 5.99 13.98
N GLU A 126 3.71 5.66 14.69
CA GLU A 126 3.52 4.32 15.25
C GLU A 126 3.28 3.31 14.12
N ARG A 127 2.47 3.70 13.13
CA ARG A 127 2.21 2.89 11.94
C ARG A 127 3.49 2.61 11.16
N VAL A 128 4.30 3.64 10.90
CA VAL A 128 5.57 3.48 10.17
C VAL A 128 6.54 2.59 10.93
N GLN A 129 6.63 2.69 12.26
CA GLN A 129 7.46 1.78 13.06
C GLN A 129 7.04 0.31 12.92
N LYS A 130 5.73 0.03 12.90
CA LYS A 130 5.20 -1.34 12.66
C LYS A 130 5.56 -1.84 11.26
N LEU A 131 5.38 -0.99 10.24
CA LEU A 131 5.72 -1.33 8.86
C LEU A 131 7.22 -1.57 8.69
N MET A 132 8.07 -0.73 9.25
CA MET A 132 9.53 -0.92 9.23
C MET A 132 9.94 -2.27 9.83
N SER A 133 9.32 -2.66 10.94
CA SER A 133 9.61 -3.95 11.59
C SER A 133 9.26 -5.12 10.67
N TYR A 134 8.12 -5.05 9.96
CA TYR A 134 7.68 -6.08 9.03
C TYR A 134 8.57 -6.16 7.78
N PHE A 135 8.92 -5.02 7.19
CA PHE A 135 9.69 -4.96 5.93
C PHE A 135 11.21 -5.05 6.12
N TYR A 136 11.74 -4.89 7.34
CA TYR A 136 13.16 -5.08 7.62
C TYR A 136 13.61 -6.50 7.24
N ASP A 137 12.82 -7.51 7.60
CA ASP A 137 13.14 -8.91 7.33
C ASP A 137 12.97 -9.28 5.85
N ILE A 138 12.10 -8.56 5.12
CA ILE A 138 11.74 -8.85 3.72
C ILE A 138 12.65 -8.12 2.73
N LEU A 139 13.02 -6.87 2.99
CA LEU A 139 13.74 -6.02 2.03
C LEU A 139 15.21 -5.80 2.38
N ILE A 140 15.58 -5.82 3.66
CA ILE A 140 16.96 -5.49 4.09
C ILE A 140 17.80 -6.76 4.25
N ALA A 141 17.22 -7.84 4.79
CA ALA A 141 17.95 -9.07 5.04
C ALA A 141 18.34 -9.87 3.77
N PRO A 142 17.44 -10.11 2.77
CA PRO A 142 17.70 -11.10 1.73
C PRO A 142 18.25 -10.56 0.40
N HIS A 143 18.33 -9.25 0.17
CA HIS A 143 18.86 -8.71 -1.10
C HIS A 143 20.40 -8.58 -1.08
N PRO A 144 21.16 -9.39 -1.84
CA PRO A 144 22.62 -9.36 -1.87
C PRO A 144 23.19 -8.13 -2.60
N ASP A 145 22.38 -7.45 -3.42
CA ASP A 145 22.80 -6.31 -4.24
C ASP A 145 22.92 -4.99 -3.46
N PHE A 146 22.30 -4.89 -2.28
CA PHE A 146 22.59 -3.79 -1.37
C PHE A 146 24.00 -3.97 -0.82
N THR A 147 24.84 -2.98 -1.07
CA THR A 147 26.18 -2.93 -0.50
C THR A 147 26.08 -2.94 1.03
N ALA A 148 27.09 -3.51 1.69
CA ALA A 148 27.17 -3.51 3.15
C ALA A 148 27.00 -2.09 3.74
N ASN A 149 27.38 -1.06 2.98
CA ASN A 149 27.25 0.34 3.36
C ASN A 149 25.80 0.85 3.31
N GLU A 150 24.98 0.39 2.37
CA GLU A 150 23.55 0.73 2.28
C GLU A 150 22.75 0.03 3.38
N LYS A 151 23.01 -1.27 3.61
CA LYS A 151 22.44 -2.01 4.75
C LYS A 151 22.81 -1.37 6.08
N MET A 152 24.06 -0.93 6.23
CA MET A 152 24.53 -0.24 7.44
C MET A 152 23.93 1.16 7.58
N LYS A 153 23.70 1.92 6.50
CA LYS A 153 23.04 3.24 6.53
C LYS A 153 21.56 3.16 6.87
N LEU A 154 20.83 2.19 6.31
CA LEU A 154 19.43 1.91 6.68
C LEU A 154 19.31 1.44 8.13
N SER A 155 20.22 0.55 8.56
CA SER A 155 20.31 0.11 9.96
C SER A 155 20.69 1.26 10.91
N ARG A 156 21.52 2.21 10.47
CA ARG A 156 21.83 3.44 11.23
C ARG A 156 20.63 4.37 11.30
N LEU A 157 19.93 4.64 10.20
CA LEU A 157 18.69 5.44 10.21
C LEU A 157 17.66 4.85 11.18
N LEU A 158 17.54 3.53 11.23
CA LEU A 158 16.71 2.79 12.19
C LEU A 158 17.18 2.93 13.64
N LYS A 159 18.50 2.88 13.89
CA LYS A 159 19.09 3.03 15.23
C LYS A 159 19.16 4.47 15.73
N GLU A 160 19.30 5.43 14.83
CA GLU A 160 19.35 6.88 15.09
C GLU A 160 17.96 7.45 15.38
N GLN A 161 16.89 6.75 14.98
CA GLN A 161 15.49 7.04 15.32
C GLN A 161 15.05 6.46 16.68
N LYS A 162 15.99 5.99 17.52
CA LYS A 162 15.72 5.64 18.93
C LYS A 162 15.21 6.87 19.69
N ILE A 163 13.88 6.99 19.72
CA ILE A 163 13.13 7.41 20.90
C ILE A 163 12.70 6.12 21.61
#